data_AF-A0A7C5C1J6-F1
#
_entry.id   AF-A0A7C5C1J6-F1
#
_cell.length_a   1.000
_cell.length_b   1.000
_cell.length_c   1.000
_cell.angle_alpha   90.00
_cell.angle_beta   90.00
_cell.angle_gamma   90.00
#
_symmetry.space_group_name_H-M   'P 1'
#
loop_
_entity.id
_entity.type
_entity.pdbx_description
1 polymer ?
#
loop_
_entity_poly.entity_id
_entity_poly.type
_entity_poly.pdbx_seq_one_letter_code
_entity_poly.pdbx_strand_id
1 'polypeptide(L)'
;MHTYDNAFITAIPKTDLHVHLDGSLRLGTLIELAKECQVPLPSFTEEGMNTLVFKKTYGDLNEYLQGFYWTGRVLQTPEALERVAYELALDNFAEGVRYL
;
A
#
# COMPACT_ATOMS: atom_id res chain seq x y z
N MET A 1 27.24 -10.75 -12.68
CA MET A 1 25.85 -10.37 -12.36
C MET A 1 25.60 -9.04 -13.05
N HIS A 2 24.65 -8.98 -13.99
CA HIS A 2 24.30 -7.70 -14.61
C HIS A 2 23.49 -6.88 -13.62
N THR A 3 23.88 -5.64 -13.41
CA THR A 3 23.14 -4.66 -12.60
C THR A 3 22.52 -3.67 -13.55
N TYR A 4 21.20 -3.53 -13.51
CA TYR A 4 20.48 -2.48 -14.23
C TYR A 4 20.33 -1.27 -13.32
N ASP A 5 20.44 -0.07 -13.89
CA ASP A 5 20.16 1.14 -13.13
C ASP A 5 18.66 1.35 -12.91
N ASN A 6 18.31 2.19 -11.93
CA ASN A 6 16.90 2.48 -11.60
C ASN A 6 16.16 3.13 -12.77
N ALA A 7 16.84 3.89 -13.63
CA ALA A 7 16.22 4.54 -14.77
C ALA A 7 15.72 3.50 -15.79
N PHE A 8 16.53 2.48 -16.07
CA PHE A 8 16.16 1.34 -16.88
C PHE A 8 15.00 0.55 -16.24
N ILE A 9 15.11 0.22 -14.95
CA ILE A 9 14.06 -0.56 -14.23
C ILE A 9 12.70 0.16 -14.27
N THR A 10 12.70 1.49 -14.12
CA THR A 10 11.47 2.29 -14.19
C THR A 10 10.91 2.36 -15.62
N ALA A 11 11.79 2.44 -16.63
CA ALA A 11 11.41 2.60 -18.03
C ALA A 11 10.85 1.33 -18.69
N ILE A 12 11.27 0.13 -18.27
CA ILE A 12 10.80 -1.11 -18.90
C ILE A 12 9.31 -1.35 -18.65
N PRO A 13 8.53 -1.79 -19.66
CA PRO A 13 7.15 -2.17 -19.46
C PRO A 13 7.08 -3.43 -18.59
N LYS A 14 6.29 -3.38 -17.53
CA LYS A 14 6.12 -4.47 -16.57
C LYS A 14 4.66 -4.90 -16.50
N THR A 15 4.48 -6.09 -15.95
CA THR A 15 3.18 -6.66 -15.62
C THR A 15 3.24 -7.10 -14.18
N ASP A 16 2.28 -6.65 -13.38
CA ASP A 16 2.07 -7.18 -12.03
C ASP A 16 0.90 -8.14 -12.09
N LEU A 17 1.14 -9.40 -11.74
CA LEU A 17 0.14 -10.47 -11.78
C LEU A 17 -0.39 -10.83 -10.39
N HIS A 18 0.23 -10.28 -9.34
CA HIS A 18 -0.11 -10.60 -7.97
C HIS A 18 0.11 -9.40 -7.06
N VAL A 19 -0.92 -8.55 -7.04
CA VAL A 19 -1.02 -7.43 -6.10
C VAL A 19 -2.35 -7.52 -5.34
N HIS A 20 -2.35 -7.03 -4.10
CA HIS A 20 -3.55 -6.93 -3.28
C HIS A 20 -3.90 -5.45 -3.09
N LEU A 21 -5.10 -5.04 -3.49
CA LEU A 21 -5.54 -3.65 -3.36
C LEU A 21 -5.44 -3.15 -1.91
N ASP A 22 -5.92 -3.96 -0.97
CA ASP A 22 -5.90 -3.72 0.48
C ASP A 22 -4.51 -3.86 1.13
N GLY A 23 -3.52 -4.29 0.36
CA GLY A 23 -2.10 -4.27 0.73
C GLY A 23 -1.30 -3.12 0.10
N SER A 24 -1.91 -2.31 -0.77
CA SER A 24 -1.19 -1.31 -1.58
C SER A 24 -1.68 0.13 -1.35
N LEU A 25 -2.15 0.43 -0.14
CA LEU A 25 -2.57 1.76 0.27
C LEU A 25 -1.36 2.61 0.63
N ARG A 26 -1.35 3.86 0.20
CA ARG A 26 -0.41 4.87 0.73
C ARG A 26 -0.70 5.10 2.22
N LEU A 27 0.34 5.24 3.03
CA LEU A 27 0.20 5.45 4.48
C LEU A 27 -0.53 6.77 4.80
N GLY A 28 -0.23 7.86 4.08
CA GLY A 28 -0.97 9.11 4.19
C GLY A 28 -2.48 8.93 3.93
N THR A 29 -2.85 8.20 2.88
CA THR A 29 -4.25 7.90 2.56
C THR A 29 -4.92 7.05 3.64
N LEU A 30 -4.24 6.03 4.18
CA LEU A 30 -4.75 5.25 5.33
C LEU A 30 -5.05 6.17 6.53
N ILE A 31 -4.14 7.09 6.85
CA ILE A 31 -4.28 8.02 7.99
C ILE A 31 -5.43 9.01 7.75
N GLU A 32 -5.59 9.51 6.54
CA GLU A 32 -6.70 10.40 6.16
C GLU A 32 -8.05 9.70 6.24
N LEU A 33 -8.19 8.55 5.57
CA LEU A 33 -9.42 7.76 5.59
C LEU A 33 -9.78 7.30 7.01
N ALA A 34 -8.79 6.95 7.83
CA ALA A 34 -9.05 6.59 9.23
C ALA A 34 -9.64 7.76 10.04
N LYS A 35 -9.20 9.00 9.79
CA LYS A 35 -9.79 10.19 10.43
C LYS A 35 -11.23 10.42 9.96
N GLU A 36 -11.48 10.30 8.66
CA GLU A 36 -12.80 10.47 8.06
C GLU A 36 -13.81 9.42 8.55
N CYS A 37 -13.40 8.15 8.57
CA CYS A 37 -14.23 7.03 9.01
C CYS A 37 -14.22 6.81 10.53
N GLN A 38 -13.56 7.67 11.30
CA GLN A 38 -13.41 7.56 12.76
C GLN A 38 -12.84 6.20 13.22
N VAL A 39 -11.92 5.64 12.44
CA VAL A 39 -11.21 4.40 12.76
C VAL A 39 -10.01 4.75 13.65
N PRO A 40 -9.89 4.19 14.87
CA PRO A 40 -8.71 4.38 15.68
C PRO A 40 -7.50 3.71 15.01
N LEU A 41 -6.36 4.40 15.00
CA LEU A 41 -5.08 3.84 14.55
C LEU A 41 -4.06 3.83 15.70
N PRO A 42 -3.07 2.92 15.67
CA PRO A 42 -1.92 2.97 16.59
C PRO A 42 -1.12 4.27 16.51
N SER A 43 -1.13 4.95 15.36
CA SER A 43 -0.57 6.28 15.16
C SER A 43 -1.27 7.01 14.02
N PHE A 44 -1.25 8.35 14.06
CA PHE A 44 -1.69 9.22 12.95
C PHE A 44 -0.52 9.88 12.23
N THR A 45 0.66 9.24 12.27
CA THR A 45 1.87 9.62 11.54
C THR A 45 2.41 8.41 10.78
N GLU A 46 2.98 8.61 9.59
CA GLU A 46 3.54 7.50 8.81
C GLU A 46 4.69 6.80 9.54
N GLU A 47 5.56 7.57 10.20
CA GLU A 47 6.67 7.04 11.01
C GLU A 47 6.17 6.15 12.15
N GLY A 48 5.14 6.60 12.87
CA GLY A 48 4.53 5.80 13.93
C GLY A 48 3.87 4.53 13.40
N MET A 49 3.20 4.59 12.25
CA MET A 49 2.60 3.41 11.62
C MET A 49 3.66 2.40 11.15
N ASN A 50 4.76 2.85 10.57
CA ASN A 50 5.90 1.98 10.20
C ASN A 50 6.58 1.36 11.42
N THR A 51 6.62 2.08 12.54
CA THR A 51 7.20 1.57 13.79
C THR A 51 6.31 0.54 14.48
N LEU A 52 4.99 0.79 14.51
CA LEU A 52 4.05 0.02 15.32
C LEU A 52 3.34 -1.10 14.55
N VAL A 53 3.17 -0.95 13.22
CA VAL A 53 2.33 -1.82 12.40
C VAL A 53 3.13 -2.43 11.25
N PHE A 54 3.65 -1.60 10.34
CA PHE A 54 4.28 -2.04 9.10
C PHE A 54 5.78 -2.29 9.28
N LYS A 55 6.09 -3.39 9.98
CA LYS A 55 7.46 -3.78 10.31
C LYS A 55 8.29 -4.06 9.07
N LYS A 56 9.60 -3.82 9.17
CA LYS A 56 10.57 -4.18 8.12
C LYS A 56 10.72 -5.69 7.90
N THR A 57 10.47 -6.48 8.94
CA THR A 57 10.58 -7.95 8.93
C THR A 57 9.52 -8.56 9.82
N TYR A 58 9.01 -9.72 9.42
CA TYR A 58 7.98 -10.49 10.12
C TYR A 58 8.49 -11.90 10.42
N GLY A 59 8.06 -12.50 11.52
CA GLY A 59 8.42 -13.86 11.91
C GLY A 59 7.66 -14.93 11.10
N ASP A 60 6.41 -14.66 10.75
CA ASP A 60 5.57 -15.55 9.94
C ASP A 60 4.46 -14.79 9.18
N LEU A 61 3.69 -15.53 8.39
CA LEU A 61 2.57 -14.99 7.61
C LEU A 61 1.45 -14.43 8.50
N ASN A 62 1.16 -15.05 9.64
CA ASN A 62 0.07 -14.59 10.51
C ASN A 62 0.40 -13.24 11.14
N GLU A 63 1.67 -13.01 11.47
CA GLU A 63 2.17 -11.72 11.92
C GLU A 63 2.06 -10.67 10.80
N TYR A 64 2.47 -11.00 9.57
CA TYR A 64 2.35 -10.11 8.40
C TYR A 64 0.90 -9.66 8.15
N LEU A 65 -0.04 -10.61 8.22
CA LEU A 65 -1.46 -10.34 7.98
C LEU A 65 -2.09 -9.42 9.04
N GLN A 66 -1.47 -9.20 10.20
CA GLN A 66 -1.98 -8.24 11.19
C GLN A 66 -1.98 -6.79 10.65
N GLY A 67 -1.12 -6.46 9.67
CA GLY A 67 -1.14 -5.16 9.01
C GLY A 67 -2.43 -4.91 8.24
N PHE A 68 -2.97 -5.94 7.60
CA PHE A 68 -4.20 -5.88 6.79
C PHE A 68 -5.44 -5.57 7.64
N TYR A 69 -5.39 -5.84 8.94
CA TYR A 69 -6.47 -5.43 9.86
C TYR A 69 -6.73 -3.93 9.77
N TRP A 70 -5.68 -3.11 9.68
CA TRP A 70 -5.83 -1.65 9.67
C TRP A 70 -6.24 -1.12 8.31
N THR A 71 -5.64 -1.63 7.23
CA THR A 71 -5.99 -1.21 5.86
C THR A 71 -7.41 -1.62 5.51
N GLY A 72 -7.83 -2.84 5.86
CA GLY A 72 -9.20 -3.31 5.62
C GLY A 72 -10.25 -2.44 6.31
N ARG A 73 -9.96 -1.87 7.48
CA ARG A 73 -10.92 -1.05 8.26
C ARG A 73 -11.29 0.27 7.59
N VAL A 74 -10.44 0.81 6.71
CA VAL A 74 -10.70 2.08 6.01
C VAL A 74 -11.28 1.89 4.61
N LEU A 75 -11.30 0.66 4.08
CA LEU A 75 -11.80 0.33 2.75
C LEU A 75 -13.26 -0.14 2.77
N GLN A 76 -14.10 0.52 3.57
CA GLN A 76 -15.48 0.09 3.82
C GLN A 76 -16.52 0.88 3.04
N THR A 77 -16.12 1.89 2.27
CA THR A 77 -17.02 2.70 1.44
C THR A 77 -16.59 2.69 -0.03
N PRO A 78 -17.53 2.91 -0.97
CA PRO A 78 -17.20 3.03 -2.40
C PRO A 78 -16.15 4.10 -2.68
N GLU A 79 -16.22 5.25 -1.99
CA GLU A 79 -15.31 6.38 -2.19
C GLU A 79 -13.89 6.05 -1.76
N ALA A 80 -13.74 5.33 -0.63
CA ALA A 80 -12.44 4.86 -0.17
C ALA A 80 -11.84 3.83 -1.14
N LEU A 81 -12.65 2.88 -1.62
CA LEU A 81 -12.23 1.88 -2.60
C LEU A 81 -11.82 2.52 -3.92
N GLU A 82 -12.60 3.48 -4.43
CA GLU A 82 -12.30 4.23 -5.66
C GLU A 82 -10.98 4.99 -5.52
N ARG A 83 -10.82 5.77 -4.44
CA ARG A 83 -9.60 6.54 -4.18
C ARG A 83 -8.38 5.63 -4.17
N VAL A 84 -8.42 4.55 -3.40
CA VAL A 84 -7.28 3.63 -3.25
C VAL A 84 -6.97 2.89 -4.55
N ALA A 85 -7.98 2.45 -5.29
CA ALA A 85 -7.76 1.81 -6.60
C ALA A 85 -7.14 2.79 -7.61
N TYR A 86 -7.55 4.05 -7.59
CA TYR A 86 -6.98 5.10 -8.44
C TYR A 86 -5.53 5.39 -8.06
N GLU A 87 -5.21 5.53 -6.77
CA GLU A 87 -3.84 5.70 -6.29
C GLU A 87 -2.94 4.51 -6.66
N LEU A 88 -3.44 3.27 -6.50
CA LEU A 88 -2.73 2.06 -6.92
C LEU A 88 -2.38 2.08 -8.41
N ALA A 89 -3.33 2.49 -9.26
CA ALA A 89 -3.11 2.57 -10.70
C ALA A 89 -2.07 3.64 -11.06
N LEU A 90 -2.08 4.79 -10.38
CA LEU A 90 -1.07 5.84 -10.57
C LEU A 90 0.33 5.36 -10.17
N ASP A 91 0.44 4.68 -9.02
CA ASP A 91 1.72 4.17 -8.51
C ASP A 91 2.28 3.09 -9.44
N ASN A 92 1.45 2.14 -9.87
CA ASN A 92 1.82 1.13 -10.87
C ASN A 92 2.28 1.77 -12.19
N PHE A 93 1.56 2.77 -12.68
CA PHE A 93 1.93 3.45 -13.92
C PHE A 93 3.28 4.16 -13.81
N ALA A 94 3.53 4.83 -12.69
CA ALA A 94 4.78 5.51 -12.38
C ALA A 94 5.96 4.54 -12.26
N GLU A 95 5.71 3.33 -11.74
CA GLU A 95 6.70 2.27 -11.69
C GLU A 95 6.96 1.61 -13.04
N GLY A 96 6.14 1.86 -14.07
CA GLY A 96 6.28 1.30 -15.41
C GLY A 96 5.47 0.02 -15.65
N VAL A 97 4.54 -0.30 -14.75
CA VAL A 97 3.54 -1.36 -14.95
C VAL A 97 2.52 -0.90 -15.98
N ARG A 98 2.17 -1.80 -16.90
CA ARG A 98 1.25 -1.56 -18.04
C ARG A 98 0.05 -2.50 -18.04
N TYR A 99 0.12 -3.55 -17.23
CA TYR A 99 -0.97 -4.49 -16.98
C TYR A 99 -0.91 -4.87 -15.50
N LEU A 100 -2.04 -4.70 -14.83
CA LEU A 100 -2.30 -4.97 -13.43
C LEU A 100 -3.46 -5.97 -13.36
#